data_AF-A0A1Y3D144-F1
#
_entry.id   AF-A0A1Y3D144-F1
#
_cell.length_a   1.000
_cell.length_b   1.000
_cell.length_c   1.000
_cell.angle_alpha   90.00
_cell.angle_beta   90.00
_cell.angle_gamma   90.00
#
_symmetry.space_group_name_H-M   'P 1'
#
loop_
_entity.id
_entity.type
_entity.pdbx_description
1 polymer ?
#
loop_
_entity_poly.entity_id
_entity_poly.type
_entity_poly.pdbx_seq_one_letter_code
_entity_poly.pdbx_strand_id
1 'polypeptide(L)'
;MNQERDEKFTVAEFSKILKLKKVSDLEKYFFNEEDPTFKFLKKFSNEFAINIRWITEGKEHPFKYDEDNYIQLYDDCLNKIEQLSPEIIYFVRADSINGETCILLEVNDHRFIVIHFLVHFSTQNGYGVGHVNELI
;
A
#
# COMPACT_ATOMS: atom_id res chain seq x y z
N MET A 1 -10.57 -13.24 -22.56
CA MET A 1 -12.03 -13.15 -22.80
C MET A 1 -12.59 -12.27 -21.69
N ASN A 2 -12.80 -10.98 -21.98
CA ASN A 2 -12.95 -9.90 -20.98
C ASN A 2 -14.41 -9.47 -20.76
N GLN A 3 -15.39 -10.39 -20.84
CA GLN A 3 -16.79 -10.00 -20.98
C GLN A 3 -17.64 -10.01 -19.70
N GLU A 4 -17.13 -10.44 -18.54
CA GLU A 4 -17.94 -10.49 -17.31
C GLU A 4 -17.22 -9.98 -16.04
N ARG A 5 -16.20 -9.13 -16.21
CA ARG A 5 -15.54 -8.46 -15.09
C ARG A 5 -15.72 -6.96 -15.28
N ASP A 6 -16.52 -6.34 -14.43
CA ASP A 6 -16.53 -4.89 -14.23
C ASP A 6 -15.25 -4.50 -13.45
N GLU A 7 -14.11 -4.87 -14.03
CA GLU A 7 -12.79 -4.63 -13.48
C GLU A 7 -12.45 -3.15 -13.69
N LYS A 8 -12.20 -2.42 -12.58
CA LYS A 8 -11.80 -1.00 -12.60
C LYS A 8 -10.60 -0.74 -13.52
N PHE A 9 -9.75 -1.74 -13.76
CA PHE A 9 -8.56 -1.64 -14.61
C PHE A 9 -8.44 -2.82 -15.59
N THR A 10 -8.14 -2.49 -16.84
CA THR A 10 -7.78 -3.39 -17.93
C THR A 10 -6.26 -3.62 -18.02
N VAL A 11 -5.82 -4.69 -18.68
CA VAL A 11 -4.39 -4.94 -18.98
C VAL A 11 -3.75 -3.76 -19.74
N ALA A 12 -4.52 -3.10 -20.61
CA ALA A 12 -4.08 -1.90 -21.31
C ALA A 12 -3.84 -0.71 -20.36
N GLU A 13 -4.70 -0.52 -19.36
CA GLU A 13 -4.52 0.52 -18.33
C GLU A 13 -3.34 0.23 -17.43
N PHE A 14 -3.16 -1.02 -16.97
CA PHE A 14 -1.95 -1.39 -16.23
C PHE A 14 -0.68 -1.18 -17.03
N SER A 15 -0.70 -1.48 -18.33
CA SER A 15 0.44 -1.23 -19.22
C SER A 15 0.78 0.26 -19.32
N LYS A 16 -0.24 1.14 -19.33
CA LYS A 16 -0.05 2.60 -19.32
C LYS A 16 0.51 3.09 -17.98
N ILE A 17 -0.05 2.62 -16.86
CA ILE A 17 0.42 2.94 -15.50
C ILE A 17 1.89 2.55 -15.35
N LEU A 18 2.22 1.33 -15.77
CA LEU A 18 3.59 0.82 -15.78
C LEU A 18 4.47 1.46 -16.87
N LYS A 19 3.97 2.36 -17.71
CA LYS A 19 4.72 2.99 -18.81
C LYS A 19 5.45 1.96 -19.68
N LEU A 20 4.78 0.86 -20.00
CA LEU A 20 5.31 -0.16 -20.91
C LEU A 20 5.24 0.32 -22.35
N LYS A 21 6.15 -0.18 -23.20
CA LYS A 21 6.17 0.19 -24.61
C LYS A 21 5.02 -0.46 -25.39
N LYS A 22 4.57 -1.64 -24.96
CA LYS A 22 3.52 -2.42 -25.62
C LYS A 22 2.65 -3.10 -24.57
N VAL A 23 1.35 -3.13 -24.84
CA VAL A 23 0.37 -3.86 -24.00
C VAL A 23 0.65 -5.37 -24.03
N SER A 24 1.08 -5.87 -25.20
CA SER A 24 1.45 -7.28 -25.40
C SER A 24 2.51 -7.78 -24.42
N ASP A 25 3.39 -6.90 -23.94
CA ASP A 25 4.44 -7.28 -23.00
C ASP A 25 3.84 -7.71 -21.65
N LEU A 26 2.70 -7.12 -21.26
CA LEU A 26 1.97 -7.50 -20.05
C LEU A 26 1.00 -8.65 -20.31
N GLU A 27 0.33 -8.67 -21.46
CA GLU A 27 -0.60 -9.75 -21.84
C GLU A 27 0.08 -11.12 -21.81
N LYS A 28 1.31 -11.22 -22.30
CA LYS A 28 2.11 -12.45 -22.26
C LYS A 28 2.25 -13.04 -20.85
N TYR A 29 2.41 -12.18 -19.84
CA TYR A 29 2.48 -12.63 -18.45
C TYR A 29 1.10 -13.09 -17.95
N PHE A 30 0.02 -12.39 -18.31
CA PHE A 30 -1.34 -12.77 -17.93
C PHE A 30 -1.81 -14.07 -18.58
N PHE A 31 -1.36 -14.36 -19.80
CA PHE A 31 -1.70 -15.58 -20.53
C PHE A 31 -0.70 -16.73 -20.30
N ASN A 32 0.25 -16.58 -19.37
CA ASN A 32 1.31 -17.55 -19.08
C ASN A 32 2.15 -17.96 -20.31
N GLU A 33 2.33 -17.04 -21.26
CA GLU A 33 3.18 -17.26 -22.44
C GLU A 33 4.66 -17.02 -22.11
N GLU A 34 4.94 -16.12 -21.16
CA GLU A 34 6.27 -15.80 -20.67
C GLU A 34 6.23 -15.55 -19.15
N ASP A 35 7.34 -15.85 -18.47
CA ASP A 35 7.51 -15.49 -17.07
C ASP A 35 7.98 -14.03 -16.92
N PRO A 36 7.44 -13.29 -15.93
CA PRO A 36 7.91 -11.95 -15.64
C PRO A 36 9.33 -11.97 -15.07
N THR A 37 10.19 -11.09 -15.59
CA THR A 37 11.55 -10.92 -15.02
C THR A 37 11.50 -10.35 -13.61
N PHE A 38 12.49 -10.66 -12.76
CA PHE A 38 12.61 -10.03 -11.43
C PHE A 38 12.66 -8.50 -11.48
N LYS A 39 13.25 -7.92 -12.54
CA LYS A 39 13.27 -6.47 -12.77
C LYS A 39 11.85 -5.92 -12.98
N PHE A 40 11.04 -6.63 -13.76
CA PHE A 40 9.64 -6.29 -13.94
C PHE A 40 8.86 -6.44 -12.63
N LEU A 41 9.01 -7.56 -11.92
CA LEU A 41 8.33 -7.80 -10.64
C LEU A 41 8.65 -6.72 -9.61
N LYS A 42 9.91 -6.25 -9.53
CA LYS A 42 10.28 -5.14 -8.65
C LYS A 42 9.61 -3.82 -9.03
N LYS A 43 9.50 -3.53 -10.33
CA LYS A 43 8.78 -2.35 -10.83
C LYS A 43 7.29 -2.42 -10.50
N PHE A 44 6.67 -3.57 -10.79
CA PHE A 44 5.27 -3.85 -10.52
C PHE A 44 4.95 -3.74 -9.02
N SER A 45 5.77 -4.38 -8.19
CA SER A 45 5.71 -4.31 -6.73
C SER A 45 5.77 -2.89 -6.19
N ASN A 46 6.62 -2.03 -6.77
CA ASN A 46 6.75 -0.64 -6.34
C ASN A 46 5.56 0.22 -6.76
N GLU A 47 5.05 0.03 -7.98
CA GLU A 47 3.95 0.82 -8.53
C GLU A 47 2.63 0.55 -7.79
N PHE A 48 2.34 -0.73 -7.54
CA PHE A 48 1.07 -1.17 -6.93
C PHE A 48 1.16 -1.45 -5.43
N ALA A 49 2.28 -1.10 -4.79
CA ALA A 49 2.53 -1.37 -3.38
C ALA A 49 2.32 -2.85 -2.97
N ILE A 50 2.76 -3.78 -3.83
CA ILE A 50 2.71 -5.24 -3.58
C ILE A 50 4.04 -5.70 -3.01
N ASN A 51 4.05 -6.57 -2.01
CA ASN A 51 5.29 -7.06 -1.42
C ASN A 51 6.08 -7.91 -2.43
N ILE A 52 7.36 -7.56 -2.65
CA ILE A 52 8.21 -8.27 -3.59
C ILE A 52 8.49 -9.72 -3.14
N ARG A 53 8.68 -9.96 -1.83
CA ARG A 53 8.93 -11.31 -1.30
C ARG A 53 7.70 -12.20 -1.43
N TRP A 54 6.51 -11.62 -1.32
CA TRP A 54 5.28 -12.35 -1.59
C TRP A 54 5.19 -12.79 -3.05
N ILE A 55 5.39 -11.87 -3.99
CA ILE A 55 5.23 -12.21 -5.42
C ILE A 55 6.37 -13.08 -5.98
N THR A 56 7.58 -13.03 -5.40
CA THR A 56 8.73 -13.84 -5.88
C THR A 56 8.97 -15.13 -5.11
N GLU A 57 8.66 -15.18 -3.82
CA GLU A 57 9.00 -16.30 -2.93
C GLU A 57 7.78 -16.93 -2.24
N GLY A 58 6.59 -16.33 -2.37
CA GLY A 58 5.38 -16.78 -1.66
C GLY A 58 5.44 -16.57 -0.14
N LYS A 59 6.30 -15.67 0.33
CA LYS A 59 6.49 -15.35 1.75
C LYS A 59 5.79 -14.05 2.15
N GLU A 60 5.58 -13.83 3.44
CA GLU A 60 4.96 -12.61 3.98
C GLU A 60 3.53 -12.39 3.40
N HIS A 61 3.07 -11.14 3.35
CA HIS A 61 1.71 -10.77 2.93
C HIS A 61 1.72 -10.04 1.58
N PRO A 62 0.64 -10.13 0.78
CA PRO A 62 0.59 -9.58 -0.58
C PRO A 62 0.72 -8.06 -0.65
N PHE A 63 0.11 -7.35 0.30
CA PHE A 63 0.18 -5.89 0.35
C PHE A 63 1.44 -5.50 1.11
N LYS A 64 2.15 -4.48 0.61
CA LYS A 64 3.25 -3.88 1.36
C LYS A 64 2.67 -3.29 2.63
N TYR A 65 2.96 -3.96 3.74
CA TYR A 65 3.13 -3.28 5.00
C TYR A 65 4.40 -2.46 4.91
N ASP A 66 4.39 -1.29 5.52
CA ASP A 66 5.58 -0.47 5.66
C ASP A 66 6.54 -1.09 6.69
N GLU A 67 7.00 -2.32 6.43
CA GLU A 67 7.87 -3.08 7.33
C GLU A 67 9.30 -2.55 7.36
N ASP A 68 9.69 -1.73 6.40
CA ASP A 68 11.05 -1.19 6.34
C ASP A 68 11.32 -0.13 7.42
N ASN A 69 10.30 0.38 8.11
CA ASN A 69 10.48 1.16 9.33
C ASN A 69 9.29 0.90 10.27
N TYR A 70 9.54 0.23 11.39
CA TYR A 70 8.67 0.43 12.56
C TYR A 70 8.69 1.93 12.85
N ILE A 71 7.62 2.64 12.52
CA ILE A 71 7.48 4.05 12.82
C ILE A 71 7.32 4.12 14.33
N GLN A 72 8.43 4.28 15.05
CA GLN A 72 8.42 4.40 16.50
C GLN A 72 8.01 5.80 16.96
N LEU A 73 8.04 6.78 16.05
CA LEU A 73 7.86 8.19 16.35
C LEU A 73 6.84 8.84 15.42
N TYR A 74 5.98 9.70 16.00
CA TYR A 74 4.94 10.44 15.28
C TYR A 74 5.50 11.25 14.09
N ASP A 75 6.70 11.81 14.23
CA ASP A 75 7.37 12.60 13.20
C ASP A 75 7.69 11.78 11.94
N ASP A 76 8.05 10.51 12.08
CA ASP A 76 8.31 9.63 10.94
C ASP A 76 7.02 9.30 10.17
N CYS A 77 5.89 9.20 10.88
CA CYS A 77 4.56 9.04 10.27
C CYS A 77 4.18 10.27 9.45
N LEU A 78 4.30 11.46 10.05
CA LEU A 78 3.92 12.71 9.40
C LEU A 78 4.80 12.99 8.17
N ASN A 79 6.12 12.89 8.32
CA ASN A 79 7.07 13.04 7.21
C ASN A 79 6.74 12.10 6.05
N LYS A 80 6.32 10.87 6.36
CA LYS A 80 5.97 9.89 5.34
C LYS A 80 4.67 10.23 4.61
N ILE A 81 3.65 10.67 5.34
CA ILE A 81 2.41 11.17 4.75
C ILE A 81 2.71 12.34 3.82
N GLU A 82 3.54 13.29 4.25
CA GLU A 82 3.95 14.44 3.43
C GLU A 82 4.71 14.02 2.16
N GLN A 83 5.66 13.09 2.28
CA GLN A 83 6.44 12.58 1.15
C GLN A 83 5.57 11.82 0.14
N LEU A 84 4.59 11.05 0.61
CA LEU A 84 3.70 10.27 -0.24
C LEU A 84 2.63 11.13 -0.89
N SER A 85 2.30 12.29 -0.31
CA SER A 85 1.27 13.23 -0.78
C SER A 85 -0.02 12.51 -1.20
N PRO A 86 -0.68 11.78 -0.27
CA PRO A 86 -1.84 10.97 -0.60
C PRO A 86 -3.05 11.83 -0.97
N GLU A 87 -3.91 11.29 -1.82
CA GLU A 87 -5.20 11.89 -2.18
C GLU A 87 -6.18 11.81 -1.00
N ILE A 88 -6.19 10.69 -0.28
CA ILE A 88 -7.06 10.48 0.89
C ILE A 88 -6.29 9.75 2.01
N ILE A 89 -6.54 10.17 3.25
CA ILE A 89 -6.04 9.53 4.47
C ILE A 89 -7.23 8.94 5.22
N TYR A 90 -7.23 7.61 5.39
CA TYR A 90 -8.24 6.89 6.15
C TYR A 90 -7.70 6.53 7.53
N PHE A 91 -8.51 6.76 8.55
CA PHE A 91 -8.29 6.27 9.91
C PHE A 91 -9.24 5.10 10.15
N VAL A 92 -8.70 3.88 10.15
CA VAL A 92 -9.50 2.67 10.32
C VAL A 92 -9.34 2.18 11.75
N ARG A 93 -10.38 2.45 12.55
CA ARG A 93 -10.43 2.11 13.97
C ARG A 93 -10.98 0.70 14.16
N ALA A 94 -10.31 -0.13 14.94
CA ALA A 94 -10.83 -1.40 15.40
C ALA A 94 -12.05 -1.18 16.29
N ASP A 95 -12.99 -2.12 16.25
CA ASP A 95 -14.12 -2.13 17.18
C ASP A 95 -13.66 -2.61 18.56
N SER A 96 -12.95 -1.73 19.26
CA SER A 96 -12.38 -1.96 20.58
C SER A 96 -12.59 -0.74 21.47
N ILE A 97 -12.47 -0.93 22.78
CA ILE A 97 -12.54 0.16 23.76
C ILE A 97 -11.27 1.03 23.68
N ASN A 98 -10.12 0.39 23.49
CA ASN A 98 -8.80 1.04 23.41
C ASN A 98 -8.62 1.89 22.15
N GLY A 99 -9.46 1.69 21.13
CA GLY A 99 -9.47 2.50 19.92
C GLY A 99 -8.22 2.34 19.05
N GLU A 100 -7.62 1.15 19.02
CA GLU A 100 -6.53 0.82 18.10
C GLU A 100 -6.94 1.22 16.68
N THR A 101 -6.12 2.05 16.03
CA THR A 101 -6.41 2.62 14.73
C THR A 101 -5.19 2.45 13.83
N CYS A 102 -5.41 1.96 12.63
CA CYS A 102 -4.41 1.99 11.57
C CYS A 102 -4.69 3.14 10.60
N ILE A 103 -3.62 3.63 9.97
CA ILE A 103 -3.71 4.69 8.96
C ILE A 103 -3.50 4.03 7.59
N LEU A 104 -4.47 4.22 6.71
CA LEU A 104 -4.40 3.79 5.31
C LEU A 104 -4.31 5.03 4.42
N LEU A 105 -3.31 5.06 3.56
CA LEU A 105 -3.07 6.14 2.60
C LEU A 105 -3.49 5.67 1.21
N GLU A 106 -4.43 6.39 0.61
CA GLU A 106 -4.72 6.31 -0.82
C GLU A 106 -3.82 7.32 -1.54
N VAL A 107 -2.74 6.83 -2.12
CA VAL A 107 -1.76 7.68 -2.82
C VAL A 107 -2.30 8.11 -4.18
N ASN A 108 -3.04 7.21 -4.82
CA ASN A 108 -3.81 7.43 -6.04
C ASN A 108 -4.74 6.23 -6.26
N ASP A 109 -5.50 6.29 -7.34
CA ASP A 109 -6.47 5.31 -7.83
C ASP A 109 -6.06 3.82 -7.78
N HIS A 110 -4.76 3.51 -7.79
CA HIS A 110 -4.23 2.13 -7.85
C HIS A 110 -3.15 1.83 -6.81
N ARG A 111 -2.88 2.75 -5.87
CA ARG A 111 -1.80 2.59 -4.89
C ARG A 111 -2.26 2.96 -3.48
N PHE A 112 -2.38 1.93 -2.66
CA PHE A 112 -2.79 2.02 -1.25
C PHE A 112 -1.66 1.53 -0.34
N ILE A 113 -1.41 2.25 0.76
CA ILE A 113 -0.34 1.93 1.71
C ILE A 113 -0.88 1.95 3.13
N VAL A 114 -0.71 0.85 3.87
CA VAL A 114 -1.00 0.81 5.30
C VAL A 114 0.25 1.27 6.06
N ILE A 115 0.12 2.35 6.82
CA ILE A 115 1.19 2.78 7.73
C ILE A 115 1.22 1.85 8.93
N HIS A 116 2.37 1.28 9.22
CA HIS A 116 2.59 0.41 10.38
C HIS A 116 2.85 1.25 11.64
N PHE A 117 1.87 2.09 12.01
CA PHE A 117 1.85 2.92 13.21
C PHE A 117 0.54 2.70 13.95
N LEU A 118 0.62 2.38 15.24
CA LEU A 118 -0.55 2.16 16.07
C LEU A 118 -0.92 3.48 16.78
N VAL A 119 -2.09 4.02 16.46
CA VAL A 119 -2.66 5.18 17.16
C VAL A 119 -3.88 4.73 17.96
N HIS A 120 -4.05 5.28 19.15
CA HIS A 120 -5.23 5.04 19.98
C HIS A 120 -6.17 6.24 19.97
N PHE A 121 -7.25 6.17 19.18
CA PHE A 121 -8.35 7.13 19.24
C PHE A 121 -9.48 6.59 20.13
N SER A 122 -9.42 6.90 21.42
CA SER A 122 -10.47 6.57 22.39
C SER A 122 -10.86 7.78 23.24
N THR A 123 -12.10 7.77 23.74
CA THR A 123 -12.60 8.76 24.70
C THR A 123 -11.93 8.63 26.07
N GLN A 124 -11.37 7.47 26.42
CA GLN A 124 -10.61 7.27 27.66
C GLN A 124 -9.21 7.89 27.61
N ASN A 125 -8.57 7.95 26.44
CA ASN A 125 -7.21 8.45 26.28
C ASN A 125 -7.14 9.91 25.79
N GLY A 126 -8.28 10.61 25.69
CA GLY A 126 -8.33 12.04 25.37
C GLY A 126 -7.67 12.39 24.03
N TYR A 127 -8.33 12.12 22.91
CA TYR A 127 -7.92 12.54 21.56
C TYR A 127 -6.55 12.02 21.12
N GLY A 128 -6.45 10.75 20.70
CA GLY A 128 -5.32 10.27 19.89
C GLY A 128 -3.99 10.25 20.62
N VAL A 129 -3.73 9.24 21.45
CA VAL A 129 -2.40 9.03 22.04
C VAL A 129 -1.57 8.23 21.06
N GLY A 130 -0.78 8.92 20.23
CA GLY A 130 0.56 8.41 19.92
C GLY A 130 1.39 8.63 21.18
N HIS A 131 2.29 7.71 21.54
CA HIS A 131 3.26 7.95 22.60
C HIS A 131 4.19 9.11 22.20
N VAL A 132 3.71 10.34 22.41
CA VAL A 132 4.52 11.54 22.44
C VAL A 132 5.13 11.52 23.83
N ASN A 133 6.41 11.14 23.92
CA ASN A 133 7.18 11.51 25.10
C ASN A 133 7.08 13.03 25.24
N GLU A 134 6.56 13.45 26.38
CA GLU A 134 6.46 14.82 26.83
C GLU A 134 7.74 15.59 26.48
N LEU A 135 7.61 16.67 25.73
CA LEU A 135 8.55 17.78 25.77
C LEU A 135 7.77 19.02 26.19
N ILE A 136 7.85 19.27 27.49
CA ILE A 136 7.73 20.59 28.12
C ILE A 136 8.92 21.44 27.64
#